data_AF-A0A2V6IS07-F1
#
_entry.id   AF-A0A2V6IS07-F1
#
_cell.length_a   1.000
_cell.length_b   1.000
_cell.length_c   1.000
_cell.angle_alpha   90.00
_cell.angle_beta   90.00
_cell.angle_gamma   90.00
#
_symmetry.space_group_name_H-M   'P 1'
#
loop_
_entity.id
_entity.type
_entity.pdbx_description
1 polymer ?
#
loop_
_entity_poly.entity_id
_entity_poly.type
_entity_poly.pdbx_seq_one_letter_code
_entity_poly.pdbx_strand_id
1 'polypeptide(L)'
;MTAFAAFYRSSVAKKMIVALTGAILMLFVIGHLLGNLQIFLGPRWVNDYAQHLRDLGLLLWLVRTTLLIAVFLHIYFTVGLALENRRARPQRYQKRDYIKASYASRHMVVSGLVVLAFIVFHLLHFTARKFNPRFPLLKND
;
A
#
# COMPACT_ATOMS: atom_id res chain seq x y z
N MET A 1 2.82 22.09 -26.67
CA MET A 1 2.79 20.85 -25.83
C MET A 1 1.70 19.95 -26.39
N THR A 2 2.00 18.67 -26.67
CA THR A 2 1.01 17.75 -27.25
C THR A 2 -0.12 17.45 -26.25
N ALA A 3 -1.35 17.27 -26.74
CA ALA A 3 -2.52 16.96 -25.89
C ALA A 3 -2.27 15.74 -24.98
N PHE A 4 -1.49 14.77 -25.45
CA PHE A 4 -1.07 13.59 -24.70
C PHE A 4 -0.19 13.93 -23.48
N ALA A 5 0.78 14.84 -23.63
CA ALA A 5 1.62 15.29 -22.53
C ALA A 5 0.85 16.14 -21.50
N ALA A 6 -0.15 16.90 -21.95
CA ALA A 6 -1.03 17.67 -21.07
C ALA A 6 -1.96 16.75 -20.26
N PHE A 7 -2.49 15.67 -20.87
CA PHE A 7 -3.33 14.69 -20.18
C PHE A 7 -2.59 13.98 -19.05
N TYR A 8 -1.35 13.53 -19.28
CA TYR A 8 -0.53 12.88 -18.26
C TYR A 8 -0.18 13.78 -17.06
N ARG A 9 -0.15 15.10 -17.26
CA ARG A 9 0.07 16.07 -16.17
C ARG A 9 -1.22 16.48 -15.45
N SER A 10 -2.39 16.10 -15.96
CA SER A 10 -3.68 16.50 -15.42
C SER A 10 -4.00 15.84 -14.07
N SER A 11 -4.87 16.48 -13.29
CA SER A 11 -5.42 15.90 -12.06
C SER A 11 -6.25 14.64 -12.31
N VAL A 12 -6.79 14.45 -13.53
CA VAL A 12 -7.59 13.29 -13.90
C VAL A 12 -6.71 12.04 -13.99
N ALA A 13 -5.60 12.13 -14.74
CA ALA A 13 -4.65 11.02 -14.86
C ALA A 13 -4.08 10.60 -13.51
N LYS A 14 -3.71 11.57 -12.65
CA LYS A 14 -3.24 11.28 -11.28
C LYS A 14 -4.28 10.51 -10.45
N LYS A 15 -5.55 10.91 -10.52
CA LYS A 15 -6.65 10.21 -9.81
C LYS A 15 -6.85 8.79 -10.34
N MET A 16 -6.74 8.57 -11.65
CA MET A 16 -6.82 7.23 -12.24
C MET A 16 -5.69 6.34 -11.74
N ILE A 17 -4.45 6.86 -11.67
CA ILE A 17 -3.30 6.12 -11.12
C ILE A 17 -3.54 5.76 -9.65
N VAL A 18 -4.01 6.71 -8.83
CA VAL A 18 -4.34 6.45 -7.42
C VAL A 18 -5.42 5.39 -7.28
N ALA A 19 -6.47 5.42 -8.11
CA ALA A 19 -7.54 4.43 -8.09
C ALA A 19 -7.03 3.03 -8.48
N LEU A 20 -6.26 2.91 -9.56
CA LEU A 20 -5.70 1.63 -10.01
C LEU A 20 -4.74 1.04 -8.98
N THR A 21 -3.79 1.84 -8.50
CA THR A 21 -2.86 1.40 -7.45
C THR A 21 -3.60 1.03 -6.16
N GLY A 22 -4.61 1.79 -5.77
CA GLY A 22 -5.46 1.47 -4.61
C GLY A 22 -6.20 0.15 -4.76
N ALA A 23 -6.72 -0.17 -5.95
CA ALA A 23 -7.38 -1.45 -6.23
C ALA A 23 -6.40 -2.63 -6.12
N ILE A 24 -5.19 -2.50 -6.70
CA ILE A 24 -4.12 -3.50 -6.58
C ILE A 24 -3.77 -3.77 -5.11
N LEU A 25 -3.56 -2.71 -4.33
CA LEU A 25 -3.22 -2.82 -2.91
C LEU A 25 -4.36 -3.43 -2.09
N MET A 26 -5.61 -3.08 -2.39
CA MET A 26 -6.78 -3.65 -1.71
C MET A 26 -6.87 -5.17 -1.95
N LEU A 27 -6.76 -5.61 -3.21
CA LEU A 27 -6.79 -7.03 -3.56
C LEU A 27 -5.65 -7.79 -2.88
N PHE A 28 -4.46 -7.21 -2.84
CA PHE A 28 -3.34 -7.78 -2.12
C PHE A 28 -3.62 -7.91 -0.62
N VAL A 29 -4.13 -6.87 0.04
CA VAL A 29 -4.42 -6.92 1.48
C VAL A 29 -5.44 -8.01 1.81
N ILE A 30 -6.46 -8.21 0.97
CA ILE A 30 -7.44 -9.29 1.15
C ILE A 30 -6.74 -10.65 1.07
N GLY A 31 -5.99 -10.92 0.00
CA GLY A 31 -5.27 -12.19 -0.16
C GLY A 31 -4.22 -12.42 0.93
N HIS A 32 -3.49 -11.36 1.29
CA HIS A 32 -2.50 -11.37 2.36
C HIS A 32 -3.13 -11.70 3.71
N LEU A 33 -4.27 -11.08 4.04
CA LEU A 33 -5.00 -11.39 5.26
C LEU A 33 -5.46 -12.85 5.26
N LEU A 34 -6.04 -13.35 4.17
CA LEU A 34 -6.46 -14.76 4.06
C LEU A 34 -5.30 -15.73 4.28
N GLY A 35 -4.13 -15.45 3.72
CA GLY A 35 -2.91 -16.23 3.97
C GLY A 35 -2.50 -16.22 5.44
N ASN A 36 -2.56 -15.05 6.10
CA ASN A 36 -2.23 -14.92 7.53
C ASN A 36 -3.25 -15.60 8.44
N LEU A 37 -4.55 -15.59 8.10
CA LEU A 37 -5.60 -16.23 8.89
C LEU A 37 -5.42 -17.76 8.97
N GLN A 38 -4.63 -18.37 8.08
CA GLN A 38 -4.26 -19.79 8.21
C GLN A 38 -3.49 -20.10 9.50
N ILE A 39 -2.99 -19.09 10.22
CA ILE A 39 -2.41 -19.26 11.56
C ILE A 39 -3.40 -19.93 12.55
N PHE A 40 -4.70 -19.72 12.37
CA PHE A 40 -5.75 -20.33 13.19
C PHE A 40 -6.03 -21.80 12.84
N LEU A 41 -5.53 -22.30 11.70
CA LEU A 41 -5.68 -23.69 11.27
C LEU A 41 -4.55 -24.60 11.78
N GLY A 42 -3.54 -24.00 12.43
CA GLY A 42 -2.38 -24.69 12.98
C GLY A 42 -1.09 -24.48 12.17
N PRO A 43 0.07 -24.81 12.76
CA PRO A 43 1.38 -24.43 12.20
C PRO A 43 1.67 -24.96 10.79
N ARG A 44 1.14 -26.15 10.46
CA ARG A 44 1.36 -26.78 9.16
C ARG A 44 0.82 -25.93 8.01
N TRP A 45 -0.41 -25.41 8.12
CA TRP A 45 -1.06 -24.66 7.04
C TRP A 45 -0.29 -23.39 6.68
N VAL A 46 0.07 -22.59 7.68
CA VAL A 46 0.83 -21.36 7.45
C VAL A 46 2.23 -21.64 6.90
N ASN A 47 2.89 -22.72 7.34
CA ASN A 47 4.22 -23.10 6.87
C ASN A 47 4.17 -23.62 5.42
N ASP A 48 3.23 -24.50 5.09
CA ASP A 48 3.05 -25.06 3.74
C ASP A 48 2.69 -23.94 2.75
N TYR A 49 1.80 -23.01 3.15
CA TYR A 49 1.48 -21.82 2.34
C TYR A 49 2.70 -20.91 2.14
N ALA A 50 3.48 -20.65 3.19
CA ALA A 50 4.69 -19.85 3.09
C ALA A 50 5.76 -20.52 2.21
N GLN A 51 5.88 -21.84 2.22
CA GLN A 51 6.77 -22.59 1.35
C GLN A 51 6.31 -22.51 -0.10
N HIS A 52 5.03 -22.77 -0.37
CA HIS A 52 4.46 -22.68 -1.71
C HIS A 52 4.69 -21.29 -2.35
N LEU A 53 4.51 -20.22 -1.57
CA LEU A 53 4.81 -18.87 -2.04
C LEU A 53 6.28 -18.68 -2.41
N ARG A 54 7.22 -19.27 -1.67
CA ARG A 54 8.67 -19.21 -2.00
C ARG A 54 8.97 -19.98 -3.28
N ASP A 55 8.33 -21.13 -3.46
CA ASP A 55 8.53 -22.00 -4.64
C ASP A 55 8.10 -21.32 -5.95
N LEU A 56 7.25 -20.28 -5.89
CA LEU A 56 6.92 -19.43 -7.04
C LEU A 56 8.12 -18.64 -7.60
N GLY A 57 9.21 -18.51 -6.84
CA GLY A 57 10.48 -17.92 -7.28
C GLY A 57 10.34 -16.55 -7.94
N LEU A 58 10.55 -16.49 -9.26
CA LEU A 58 10.47 -15.26 -10.05
C LEU A 58 9.09 -14.59 -9.99
N LEU A 59 8.02 -15.37 -9.95
CA LEU A 59 6.67 -14.82 -9.89
C LEU A 59 6.44 -14.07 -8.56
N LEU A 60 6.96 -14.60 -7.45
CA LEU A 60 6.91 -13.92 -6.16
C LEU A 60 7.64 -12.56 -6.21
N TRP A 61 8.81 -12.50 -6.86
CA TRP A 61 9.56 -11.26 -7.04
C TRP A 61 8.82 -10.23 -7.92
N LEU A 62 8.13 -10.69 -8.96
CA LEU A 62 7.28 -9.83 -9.78
C LEU A 62 6.14 -9.23 -8.95
N VAL A 63 5.46 -10.04 -8.14
CA VAL A 63 4.39 -9.58 -7.25
C VAL A 63 4.95 -8.57 -6.24
N ARG A 64 6.07 -8.87 -5.58
CA ARG A 64 6.72 -7.96 -4.63
C ARG A 64 7.07 -6.61 -5.26
N THR A 65 7.72 -6.64 -6.43
CA THR A 65 8.14 -5.41 -7.12
C THR A 65 6.93 -4.59 -7.57
N THR A 66 5.91 -5.25 -8.10
CA THR A 66 4.63 -4.61 -8.48
C THR A 66 3.99 -3.92 -7.28
N LEU A 67 3.96 -4.56 -6.12
CA LEU A 67 3.37 -3.99 -4.90
C LEU A 67 4.17 -2.80 -4.38
N LEU A 68 5.52 -2.88 -4.38
CA LEU A 68 6.36 -1.76 -3.96
C LEU A 68 6.16 -0.54 -4.86
N ILE A 69 6.11 -0.74 -6.19
CA ILE A 69 5.80 0.31 -7.15
C ILE A 69 4.40 0.87 -6.91
N ALA A 70 3.40 0.00 -6.72
CA ALA A 70 2.02 0.42 -6.48
C ALA A 70 1.89 1.26 -5.21
N VAL A 71 2.49 0.85 -4.08
CA VAL A 71 2.53 1.63 -2.83
C VAL A 71 3.19 2.98 -3.05
N PHE A 72 4.35 3.00 -3.69
CA PHE A 72 5.09 4.25 -3.94
C PHE A 72 4.27 5.24 -4.78
N LEU A 73 3.75 4.78 -5.93
CA LEU A 73 2.92 5.62 -6.82
C LEU A 73 1.64 6.07 -6.12
N HIS A 74 0.98 5.19 -5.38
CA HIS A 74 -0.23 5.50 -4.63
C HIS A 74 0.01 6.66 -3.66
N ILE A 75 1.07 6.58 -2.84
CA ILE A 75 1.42 7.62 -1.88
C ILE A 75 1.83 8.91 -2.59
N TYR A 76 2.72 8.82 -3.58
CA TYR A 76 3.24 9.98 -4.30
C TYR A 76 2.12 10.82 -4.93
N PHE A 77 1.23 10.18 -5.70
CA PHE A 77 0.14 10.90 -6.36
C PHE A 77 -0.97 11.33 -5.39
N THR A 78 -1.25 10.55 -4.35
CA THR A 78 -2.25 10.93 -3.33
C THR A 78 -1.79 12.17 -2.55
N VAL A 79 -0.52 12.23 -2.13
CA VAL A 79 0.06 13.41 -1.47
C VAL A 79 0.10 14.60 -2.42
N GLY A 80 0.52 14.39 -3.67
CA GLY A 80 0.52 15.44 -4.69
C GLY A 80 -0.87 16.06 -4.90
N LEU A 81 -1.90 15.22 -5.08
CA LEU A 81 -3.29 15.68 -5.21
C LEU A 81 -3.79 16.38 -3.94
N ALA A 82 -3.41 15.90 -2.75
CA ALA A 82 -3.78 16.55 -1.49
C ALA A 82 -3.16 17.95 -1.36
N LEU A 83 -1.90 18.12 -1.77
CA LEU A 83 -1.22 19.42 -1.78
C LEU A 83 -1.80 20.35 -2.84
N GLU A 84 -2.08 19.86 -4.05
CA GLU A 84 -2.73 20.62 -5.12
C GLU A 84 -4.11 21.11 -4.69
N ASN A 85 -4.93 20.25 -4.09
CA ASN A 85 -6.25 20.62 -3.56
C ASN A 85 -6.17 21.66 -2.43
N ARG A 86 -5.12 21.62 -1.60
CA ARG A 86 -4.88 22.63 -0.55
C ARG A 86 -4.46 23.97 -1.15
N ARG A 87 -3.56 23.96 -2.14
CA ARG A 87 -3.08 25.18 -2.82
C ARG A 87 -4.17 25.86 -3.64
N ALA A 88 -5.08 25.09 -4.23
CA ALA A 88 -6.23 25.61 -4.96
C ALA A 88 -7.28 26.29 -4.04
N ARG A 89 -7.09 26.29 -2.71
CA ARG A 89 -8.00 26.92 -1.73
C ARG A 89 -7.30 27.98 -0.89
N PRO A 90 -7.27 29.25 -1.35
CA PRO A 90 -6.68 30.35 -0.59
C PRO A 90 -7.50 30.79 0.63
N GLN A 91 -8.82 30.55 0.65
CA GLN A 91 -9.69 30.85 1.80
C GLN A 91 -10.15 29.54 2.48
N ARG A 92 -9.97 29.43 3.80
CA ARG A 92 -10.46 28.27 4.59
C ARG A 92 -11.97 28.36 4.78
N TYR A 93 -12.65 27.21 4.81
CA TYR A 93 -14.09 27.15 5.09
C TYR A 93 -14.41 27.74 6.47
N GLN A 94 -15.30 28.73 6.51
CA GLN A 94 -15.80 29.34 7.75
C GLN A 94 -16.71 28.39 8.55
N LYS A 95 -17.45 27.51 7.87
CA LYS A 95 -18.19 26.38 8.44
C LYS A 95 -17.75 25.09 7.75
N ARG A 96 -17.29 24.12 8.54
CA ARG A 96 -17.04 22.76 8.04
C ARG A 96 -18.35 21.98 8.05
N ASP A 97 -19.24 22.26 7.10
CA ASP A 97 -20.38 21.38 6.87
C ASP A 97 -19.90 20.11 6.17
N TYR A 98 -19.79 19.03 6.93
CA TYR A 98 -19.30 17.72 6.49
C TYR A 98 -20.35 16.95 5.65
N ILE A 99 -21.00 17.61 4.70
CA ILE A 99 -22.13 17.04 3.93
C ILE A 99 -21.69 15.84 3.07
N LYS A 100 -20.42 15.81 2.61
CA LYS A 100 -19.89 14.78 1.69
C LYS A 100 -18.68 14.00 2.20
N ALA A 101 -18.12 14.33 3.37
CA ALA A 101 -16.91 13.69 3.89
C ALA A 101 -17.26 12.55 4.86
N SER A 102 -17.09 11.30 4.41
CA SER A 102 -17.25 10.11 5.26
C SER A 102 -16.19 10.06 6.36
N TYR A 103 -16.45 9.32 7.45
CA TYR A 103 -15.49 9.14 8.54
C TYR A 103 -14.14 8.58 8.04
N ALA A 104 -14.20 7.60 7.13
CA ALA A 104 -13.02 7.05 6.47
C ALA A 104 -12.21 8.13 5.72
N SER A 105 -12.87 9.03 5.00
CA SER A 105 -12.21 10.14 4.30
C SER A 105 -11.52 11.12 5.25
N ARG A 106 -12.11 11.36 6.44
CA ARG A 106 -11.55 12.29 7.44
C ARG A 106 -10.24 11.76 8.05
N HIS A 107 -10.18 10.45 8.29
CA HIS A 107 -9.01 9.81 8.89
C HIS A 107 -8.02 9.24 7.87
N MET A 108 -8.28 9.36 6.57
CA MET A 108 -7.49 8.75 5.50
C MET A 108 -5.99 9.07 5.56
N VAL A 109 -5.62 10.30 5.93
CA VAL A 109 -4.20 10.69 6.07
C VAL A 109 -3.56 9.99 7.27
N VAL A 110 -4.27 9.96 8.41
CA VAL A 110 -3.75 9.35 9.64
C VAL A 110 -3.64 7.85 9.47
N SER A 111 -4.70 7.19 8.98
CA SER A 111 -4.67 5.75 8.71
C SER A 111 -3.59 5.40 7.69
N GLY A 112 -3.42 6.20 6.63
CA GLY A 112 -2.37 6.00 5.64
C GLY A 112 -0.95 6.08 6.24
N LEU A 113 -0.69 7.01 7.15
CA LEU A 113 0.60 7.12 7.84
C LEU A 113 0.86 5.92 8.77
N VAL A 114 -0.16 5.46 9.49
CA VAL A 114 -0.07 4.24 10.33
C VAL A 114 0.24 3.03 9.46
N VAL A 115 -0.47 2.86 8.33
CA VAL A 115 -0.19 1.76 7.39
C VAL A 115 1.21 1.87 6.80
N LEU A 116 1.69 3.06 6.45
CA LEU A 116 3.05 3.25 5.94
C LEU A 116 4.11 2.84 6.97
N ALA A 117 3.97 3.27 8.22
CA ALA A 117 4.86 2.87 9.30
C ALA A 117 4.84 1.34 9.51
N PHE A 118 3.65 0.74 9.48
CA PHE A 118 3.49 -0.71 9.54
C PHE A 118 4.19 -1.42 8.38
N ILE A 119 4.04 -0.95 7.14
CA ILE A 119 4.71 -1.55 5.96
C ILE A 119 6.22 -1.52 6.12
N VAL A 120 6.79 -0.38 6.54
CA VAL A 120 8.25 -0.25 6.76
C VAL A 120 8.72 -1.26 7.81
N PHE A 121 8.06 -1.30 8.96
CA PHE A 121 8.37 -2.28 10.00
C PHE A 121 8.22 -3.72 9.51
N HIS A 122 7.13 -4.02 8.81
CA HIS A 122 6.80 -5.34 8.29
C HIS A 122 7.89 -5.85 7.34
N LEU A 123 8.35 -5.03 6.40
CA LEU A 123 9.43 -5.38 5.48
C LEU A 123 10.77 -5.55 6.22
N LEU A 124 11.09 -4.68 7.17
CA LEU A 124 12.31 -4.81 7.96
C LEU A 124 12.30 -6.07 8.84
N HIS A 125 11.14 -6.45 9.37
CA HIS A 125 10.97 -7.64 10.20
C HIS A 125 11.05 -8.91 9.36
N PHE A 126 10.22 -9.06 8.32
CA PHE A 126 10.08 -10.33 7.60
C PHE A 126 11.01 -10.46 6.39
N THR A 127 11.31 -9.36 5.69
CA THR A 127 12.19 -9.39 4.52
C THR A 127 13.65 -9.17 4.91
N ALA A 128 13.94 -8.10 5.66
CA ALA A 128 15.31 -7.78 6.06
C ALA A 128 15.77 -8.51 7.35
N ARG A 129 14.84 -9.22 8.03
CA ARG A 129 15.12 -10.05 9.21
C ARG A 129 15.87 -9.30 10.33
N LYS A 130 15.53 -8.02 10.57
CA LYS A 130 16.30 -7.14 11.48
C LYS A 130 15.97 -7.25 12.97
N PHE A 131 14.76 -7.72 13.32
CA PHE A 131 14.22 -7.54 14.67
C PHE A 131 14.03 -8.82 15.50
N ASN A 132 14.38 -10.00 14.98
CA ASN A 132 14.31 -11.26 15.74
C ASN A 132 15.70 -11.90 15.85
N PRO A 133 16.24 -12.12 17.06
CA PRO A 133 17.53 -12.78 17.28
C PRO A 133 17.60 -14.22 16.76
N ARG A 134 16.45 -14.85 16.46
CA ARG A 134 16.37 -16.20 15.90
C ARG A 134 16.51 -16.23 14.38
N PHE A 135 16.45 -15.10 13.67
CA PHE A 135 16.59 -15.08 12.22
C PHE A 135 17.94 -15.61 11.69
N PRO A 136 19.09 -15.35 12.35
CA PRO A 136 20.37 -15.95 11.96
C PRO A 136 20.43 -17.47 12.15
N LEU A 137 19.53 -18.05 12.95
CA LEU A 137 19.43 -19.50 13.17
C LEU A 137 18.57 -20.21 12.12
N LEU A 138 17.78 -19.46 11.36
CA LEU A 138 17.02 -20.03 10.26
C LEU A 138 18.00 -20.36 9.14
N LYS A 139 17.89 -21.59 8.61
CA LYS A 139 18.65 -22.01 7.44
C LYS A 139 18.45 -20.96 6.33
N ASN A 140 19.54 -20.52 5.71
CA ASN A 140 19.44 -19.79 4.46
C ASN A 140 19.13 -20.83 3.38
N ASP A 141 17.85 -21.06 3.17
CA ASP A 141 17.31 -21.74 1.99
C ASP A 141 17.53 -20.90 0.73
#